data_AF-A0A061A8Z8-F1
#
_entry.id   AF-A0A061A8Z8-F1
#
_cell.length_a   1.000
_cell.length_b   1.000
_cell.length_c   1.000
_cell.angle_alpha   90.00
_cell.angle_beta   90.00
_cell.angle_gamma   90.00
#
_symmetry.space_group_name_H-M   'P 1'
#
loop_
_entity.id
_entity.type
_entity.pdbx_description
1 polymer ?
#
loop_
_entity_poly.entity_id
_entity_poly.type
_entity_poly.pdbx_seq_one_letter_code
_entity_poly.pdbx_strand_id
1 'polypeptide(L)'
;MNENIFETINFYCQNEMNRLKQNDLYVSLSKKVETLGFKLFCDFGKEKDSTKSNNLYISISILNKKNELIEIWDEGFLTIATILVFIDRKERIKFFSWKDKEFLEDIYWIINQLDNYQKKV
;
A
#
# COMPACT_ATOMS: atom_id res chain seq x y z
N MET A 1 -21.41 -13.85 1.63
CA MET A 1 -20.21 -14.26 2.41
C MET A 1 -20.53 -14.45 3.90
N ASN A 2 -20.08 -15.58 4.47
CA ASN A 2 -20.21 -15.94 5.89
C ASN A 2 -19.32 -15.01 6.77
N GLU A 3 -19.80 -14.65 7.97
CA GLU A 3 -19.07 -13.79 8.93
C GLU A 3 -17.69 -14.34 9.29
N ASN A 4 -17.57 -15.64 9.54
CA ASN A 4 -16.28 -16.28 9.83
C ASN A 4 -15.28 -16.14 8.67
N ILE A 5 -15.77 -16.15 7.43
CA ILE A 5 -14.93 -15.95 6.23
C ILE A 5 -14.45 -14.51 6.18
N PHE A 6 -15.32 -13.55 6.46
CA PHE A 6 -14.97 -12.13 6.50
C PHE A 6 -13.92 -11.84 7.58
N GLU A 7 -14.09 -12.37 8.79
CA GLU A 7 -13.13 -12.25 9.88
C GLU A 7 -11.77 -12.87 9.52
N THR A 8 -11.79 -14.06 8.90
CA THR A 8 -10.57 -14.72 8.42
C THR A 8 -9.82 -13.87 7.39
N ILE A 9 -10.56 -13.27 6.45
CA ILE A 9 -10.00 -12.37 5.44
C ILE A 9 -9.38 -11.13 6.09
N ASN A 10 -10.08 -10.48 7.03
CA ASN A 10 -9.56 -9.31 7.72
C ASN A 10 -8.31 -9.65 8.54
N PHE A 11 -8.33 -10.77 9.26
CA PHE A 11 -7.18 -11.25 10.02
C PHE A 11 -5.97 -11.50 9.10
N TYR A 12 -6.20 -12.13 7.94
CA TYR A 12 -5.16 -12.34 6.93
C TYR A 12 -4.55 -11.00 6.46
N CYS A 13 -5.39 -10.05 6.04
CA CYS A 13 -4.94 -8.75 5.55
C CYS A 13 -4.17 -7.97 6.62
N GLN A 14 -4.67 -7.96 7.86
CA GLN A 14 -3.99 -7.32 8.98
C GLN A 14 -2.61 -7.95 9.24
N ASN A 15 -2.50 -9.27 9.17
CA ASN A 15 -1.25 -9.98 9.37
C ASN A 15 -0.24 -9.70 8.24
N GLU A 16 -0.68 -9.69 6.98
CA GLU A 16 0.17 -9.32 5.85
C GLU A 16 0.64 -7.86 5.95
N MET A 17 -0.22 -6.92 6.35
CA MET A 17 0.18 -5.54 6.60
C MET A 17 1.19 -5.42 7.76
N ASN A 18 0.99 -6.14 8.85
CA ASN A 18 1.93 -6.13 9.98
C ASN A 18 3.30 -6.68 9.56
N ARG A 19 3.33 -7.73 8.74
CA ARG A 19 4.57 -8.29 8.17
C ARG A 19 5.27 -7.32 7.22
N LEU A 20 4.51 -6.61 6.38
CA LEU A 20 5.07 -5.55 5.54
C LEU A 20 5.71 -4.46 6.40
N LYS A 21 5.03 -4.01 7.46
CA LYS A 21 5.55 -2.97 8.38
C LYS A 21 6.83 -3.36 9.13
N GLN A 22 7.10 -4.66 9.25
CA GLN A 22 8.33 -5.20 9.85
C GLN A 22 9.45 -5.45 8.83
N ASN A 23 9.17 -5.34 7.53
CA ASN A 23 10.15 -5.58 6.49
C ASN A 23 11.16 -4.42 6.39
N ASP A 24 12.43 -4.75 6.18
CA ASP A 24 13.52 -3.77 6.10
C ASP A 24 13.28 -2.68 5.05
N LEU A 25 12.68 -3.03 3.90
CA LEU A 25 12.38 -2.07 2.84
C LEU A 25 11.33 -1.05 3.28
N TYR A 26 10.26 -1.51 3.92
CA TYR A 26 9.24 -0.63 4.48
C TYR A 26 9.80 0.25 5.61
N VAL A 27 10.60 -0.33 6.52
CA VAL A 27 11.25 0.42 7.60
C VAL A 27 12.18 1.50 7.03
N SER A 28 12.89 1.19 5.95
CA SER A 28 13.77 2.15 5.26
C SER A 28 12.97 3.28 4.63
N LEU A 29 11.86 2.97 3.96
CA LEU A 29 10.93 3.96 3.43
C LEU A 29 10.37 4.86 4.56
N SER A 30 9.90 4.26 5.65
CA SER A 30 9.33 4.96 6.80
C SER A 30 10.29 5.99 7.38
N LYS A 31 11.55 5.59 7.62
CA LYS A 31 12.59 6.50 8.13
C LYS A 31 12.86 7.66 7.17
N LYS A 32 12.89 7.39 5.86
CA LYS A 32 13.12 8.42 4.84
C LYS A 32 11.98 9.43 4.79
N VAL A 33 10.74 8.95 4.78
CA VAL A 33 9.54 9.79 4.80
C VAL A 33 9.52 10.67 6.06
N GLU A 34 9.84 10.10 7.23
CA GLU A 34 9.92 10.84 8.49
C GLU A 34 11.01 11.92 8.47
N THR A 35 12.19 11.63 7.91
CA THR A 35 13.30 12.59 7.79
C THR A 35 12.93 13.82 6.95
N LEU A 36 12.06 13.64 5.95
CA LEU A 36 11.53 14.73 5.12
C LEU A 36 10.36 15.49 5.79
N GLY A 37 9.93 15.05 6.97
CA GLY A 37 8.78 15.60 7.69
C GLY A 37 7.44 15.26 7.01
N PHE A 38 7.39 14.15 6.27
CA PHE A 38 6.19 13.59 5.64
C PHE A 38 5.60 12.48 6.51
N LYS A 39 4.43 11.96 6.12
CA LYS A 39 3.77 10.85 6.81
C LYS A 39 3.58 9.68 5.86
N LEU A 40 3.94 8.49 6.32
CA LEU A 40 3.70 7.24 5.61
C LEU A 40 2.40 6.62 6.13
N PHE A 41 1.42 6.43 5.26
CA PHE A 41 0.18 5.72 5.56
C PHE A 41 0.22 4.35 4.89
N CYS A 42 -0.16 3.30 5.62
CA CYS A 42 -0.28 1.96 5.08
C CYS A 42 -1.51 1.30 5.69
N ASP A 43 -2.41 0.87 4.80
CA ASP A 43 -3.74 0.39 5.11
C ASP A 43 -4.12 -0.74 4.13
N PHE A 44 -5.19 -1.46 4.45
CA PHE A 44 -5.80 -2.40 3.52
C PHE A 44 -7.29 -2.13 3.36
N GLY A 45 -7.81 -2.37 2.16
CA GLY A 45 -9.20 -2.10 1.88
C GLY A 45 -9.61 -2.47 0.47
N LYS A 46 -10.86 -2.16 0.15
CA LYS A 46 -11.36 -2.30 -1.21
C LYS A 46 -10.73 -1.24 -2.11
N GLU A 47 -10.71 -1.55 -3.40
CA GLU A 47 -10.42 -0.56 -4.43
C GLU A 47 -11.37 0.64 -4.28
N LYS A 48 -10.79 1.85 -4.28
CA LYS A 48 -11.54 3.09 -4.18
C LYS A 48 -12.43 3.22 -5.42
N ASP A 49 -13.68 3.63 -5.24
CA ASP A 49 -14.65 3.91 -6.31
C ASP A 49 -15.11 2.70 -7.17
N SER A 50 -14.69 1.48 -6.81
CA SER A 50 -15.11 0.24 -7.48
C SER A 50 -16.24 -0.44 -6.71
N THR A 51 -17.48 -0.31 -7.21
CA THR A 51 -18.64 -1.03 -6.65
C THR A 51 -18.74 -2.48 -7.12
N LYS A 52 -17.93 -2.87 -8.11
CA LYS A 52 -18.03 -4.15 -8.81
C LYS A 52 -17.11 -5.23 -8.24
N SER A 53 -16.08 -4.83 -7.50
CA SER A 53 -15.06 -5.71 -6.99
C SER A 53 -15.13 -5.83 -5.47
N ASN A 54 -14.98 -7.04 -4.96
CA ASN A 54 -14.78 -7.30 -3.53
C ASN A 54 -13.30 -7.62 -3.22
N ASN A 55 -12.40 -7.35 -4.16
CA ASN A 55 -10.98 -7.52 -3.93
C ASN A 55 -10.51 -6.60 -2.81
N LEU A 56 -9.51 -7.09 -2.06
CA LEU A 56 -8.83 -6.32 -1.04
C LEU A 56 -7.38 -6.13 -1.42
N TYR A 57 -6.91 -4.91 -1.21
CA TYR A 57 -5.56 -4.46 -1.51
C TYR A 57 -4.91 -3.97 -0.24
N ILE A 58 -3.59 -4.09 -0.17
CA ILE A 58 -2.77 -3.27 0.73
C ILE A 58 -2.26 -2.09 -0.07
N SER A 59 -2.26 -0.91 0.53
CA SER A 59 -1.77 0.31 -0.09
C SER A 59 -0.78 1.04 0.82
N ILE A 60 0.11 1.79 0.18
CA ILE A 60 1.02 2.72 0.82
C ILE A 60 0.77 4.09 0.17
N SER A 61 0.63 5.11 1.00
CA SER A 61 0.45 6.50 0.56
C SER A 61 1.38 7.41 1.36
N ILE A 62 2.00 8.39 0.69
CA ILE A 62 2.83 9.41 1.36
C ILE A 62 2.10 10.74 1.37
N LEU A 63 1.99 11.32 2.56
CA LEU A 63 1.34 12.59 2.80
C LEU A 63 2.36 13.68 3.18
N ASN A 64 2.15 14.88 2.67
CA ASN A 64 2.90 16.06 3.05
C ASN A 64 2.51 16.55 4.47
N LYS A 65 3.12 17.65 4.92
CA LYS A 65 2.84 18.28 6.23
C LYS A 65 1.39 18.77 6.41
N LYS A 66 0.66 18.96 5.30
CA LYS A 66 -0.77 19.34 5.27
C LYS A 66 -1.71 18.13 5.19
N ASN A 67 -1.19 16.91 5.30
CA ASN A 67 -1.92 15.65 5.09
C ASN A 67 -2.47 15.45 3.67
N GLU A 68 -1.86 16.07 2.67
CA GLU A 68 -2.23 15.90 1.26
C GLU A 68 -1.28 14.89 0.60
N LEU A 69 -1.78 14.11 -0.38
CA LEU A 69 -0.93 13.24 -1.18
C LEU A 69 0.16 14.04 -1.89
N ILE A 70 1.38 13.50 -1.92
CA ILE A 70 2.48 14.11 -2.66
C ILE A 70 2.34 13.75 -4.14
N GLU A 71 2.23 14.78 -4.98
CA GLU A 71 2.21 14.66 -6.43
C GLU A 71 3.63 14.78 -7.00
N ILE A 72 4.00 13.85 -7.88
CA ILE A 72 5.19 13.88 -8.71
C ILE A 72 4.76 14.27 -10.11
N TRP A 73 5.34 15.35 -10.62
CA TRP A 73 5.05 15.87 -11.96
C TRP A 73 5.24 14.77 -13.02
N ASP A 74 4.26 14.63 -13.90
CA ASP A 74 4.15 13.58 -14.95
C ASP A 74 4.00 12.12 -14.48
N GLU A 75 4.15 11.81 -13.18
CA GLU A 75 4.07 10.42 -12.65
C GLU A 75 2.89 10.18 -11.69
N GLY A 76 2.13 11.22 -11.33
CA GLY A 76 0.94 11.09 -10.48
C GLY A 76 1.26 11.24 -8.99
N PHE A 77 0.65 10.43 -8.12
CA PHE A 77 0.85 10.54 -6.67
C PHE A 77 1.81 9.46 -6.13
N LEU A 78 2.52 9.75 -5.04
CA LEU A 78 3.33 8.78 -4.30
C LEU A 78 2.45 7.79 -3.53
N THR A 79 1.74 6.94 -4.29
CA THR A 79 0.83 5.92 -3.80
C THR A 79 1.03 4.64 -4.59
N ILE A 80 1.10 3.50 -3.90
CA ILE A 80 1.25 2.18 -4.51
C ILE A 80 0.32 1.19 -3.81
N ALA A 81 -0.11 0.14 -4.51
CA ALA A 81 -0.98 -0.87 -3.94
C ALA A 81 -0.74 -2.24 -4.58
N THR A 82 -1.00 -3.30 -3.83
CA THR A 82 -1.01 -4.67 -4.36
C THR A 82 -2.18 -5.45 -3.79
N ILE A 83 -2.66 -6.43 -4.56
CA ILE A 83 -3.81 -7.24 -4.16
C ILE A 83 -3.40 -8.24 -3.07
N LEU A 84 -4.19 -8.32 -2.00
CA LEU A 84 -4.06 -9.36 -0.98
C LEU A 84 -5.13 -10.45 -1.14
N VAL A 85 -6.33 -10.06 -1.57
CA VAL A 85 -7.45 -10.99 -1.71
C VAL A 85 -8.20 -10.70 -3.00
N PHE A 86 -8.30 -11.70 -3.85
CA PHE A 86 -9.17 -11.69 -5.02
C PHE A 86 -10.44 -12.49 -4.72
N ILE A 87 -11.59 -11.88 -4.98
CA ILE A 87 -12.90 -12.52 -4.82
C ILE A 87 -13.64 -12.45 -6.15
N ASP A 88 -13.82 -13.59 -6.79
CA ASP A 88 -14.52 -13.65 -8.07
C ASP A 88 -16.06 -13.60 -7.91
N ARG A 89 -16.78 -13.52 -9.03
CA ARG A 89 -18.25 -13.48 -9.05
C ARG A 89 -18.94 -14.75 -8.52
N LYS A 90 -18.20 -15.84 -8.35
CA LYS A 90 -18.68 -17.11 -7.77
C LYS A 90 -18.27 -17.26 -6.29
N GLU A 91 -17.89 -16.15 -5.65
CA GLU A 91 -17.37 -16.11 -4.27
C GLU A 91 -16.13 -16.98 -4.04
N ARG A 92 -15.37 -17.31 -5.09
CA ARG A 92 -14.09 -18.02 -4.94
C ARG A 92 -13.03 -17.02 -4.50
N ILE A 93 -12.32 -17.37 -3.43
CA ILE A 93 -11.33 -16.50 -2.78
C ILE A 93 -9.92 -17.01 -3.11
N LYS A 94 -9.06 -16.11 -3.57
CA LYS A 94 -7.64 -16.36 -3.74
C LYS A 94 -6.84 -15.35 -2.92
N PHE A 95 -5.92 -15.87 -2.09
CA PHE A 95 -5.03 -15.06 -1.26
C PHE A 95 -3.70 -14.82 -1.97
N PHE A 96 -3.15 -13.63 -1.78
CA PHE A 96 -1.89 -13.15 -2.32
C PHE A 96 -1.10 -12.48 -1.20
N SER A 97 0.23 -12.60 -1.27
CA SER A 97 1.11 -11.89 -0.34
C SER A 97 1.54 -10.54 -0.90
N TRP A 98 1.83 -9.59 -0.02
CA TRP A 98 2.42 -8.29 -0.39
C TRP A 98 3.81 -8.42 -1.05
N LYS A 99 4.46 -9.59 -0.97
CA LYS A 99 5.77 -9.88 -1.59
C LYS A 99 5.72 -10.00 -3.12
N ASP A 100 4.76 -9.33 -3.74
CA ASP A 100 4.68 -9.22 -5.18
C ASP A 100 5.88 -8.42 -5.71
N LYS A 101 6.46 -8.89 -6.81
CA LYS A 101 7.70 -8.32 -7.33
C LYS A 101 7.51 -6.88 -7.79
N GLU A 102 6.42 -6.59 -8.50
CA GLU A 102 6.09 -5.26 -9.00
C GLU A 102 5.87 -4.31 -7.81
N PHE A 103 5.14 -4.75 -6.78
CA PHE A 103 4.96 -3.96 -5.57
C PHE A 103 6.26 -3.62 -4.84
N LEU A 104 7.23 -4.53 -4.80
CA LEU A 104 8.55 -4.25 -4.23
C LEU A 104 9.34 -3.25 -5.07
N GLU A 105 9.31 -3.39 -6.40
CA GLU A 105 9.91 -2.46 -7.35
C GLU A 105 9.31 -1.05 -7.21
N ASP A 106 7.99 -0.96 -7.00
CA ASP A 106 7.26 0.28 -6.74
C ASP A 106 7.69 0.96 -5.42
N ILE A 107 7.94 0.19 -4.35
CA ILE A 107 8.49 0.76 -3.11
C ILE A 107 9.89 1.35 -3.37
N TYR A 108 10.73 0.65 -4.12
CA TYR A 108 12.05 1.18 -4.50
C TYR A 108 11.93 2.45 -5.36
N TRP A 109 11.00 2.49 -6.30
CA TRP A 109 10.71 3.67 -7.10
C TRP A 109 10.29 4.86 -6.22
N ILE A 110 9.38 4.67 -5.26
CA ILE A 110 9.00 5.71 -4.30
C ILE A 110 10.23 6.25 -3.56
N ILE A 111 11.10 5.37 -3.06
CA ILE A 111 12.32 5.77 -2.34
C ILE A 111 13.19 6.66 -3.23
N ASN A 112 13.37 6.30 -4.50
CA ASN A 112 14.13 7.10 -5.47
C ASN A 112 13.48 8.46 -5.75
N GLN A 113 12.15 8.52 -5.84
CA GLN A 113 11.44 9.80 -6.04
C GLN A 113 11.60 10.74 -4.84
N LEU A 114 11.59 10.20 -3.61
CA LEU A 114 11.85 10.98 -2.40
C LEU A 114 13.28 11.55 -2.38
N ASP A 115 14.27 10.79 -2.85
CA ASP A 115 15.66 11.27 -3.00
C ASP A 115 15.78 12.42 -4.00
N ASN A 116 15.03 12.35 -5.10
CA ASN A 116 14.98 13.43 -6.08
C ASN A 116 14.25 14.67 -5.54
N TYR A 117 13.21 14.46 -4.73
CA TYR A 117 12.48 15.55 -4.07
C TYR A 117 13.40 16.33 -3.12
N GLN A 118 14.22 15.64 -2.32
CA GLN A 118 15.17 16.27 -1.40
C GLN A 118 16.20 17.15 -2.12
N LYS A 119 16.59 16.82 -3.36
CA LYS A 119 17.55 17.63 -4.14
C LYS A 119 16.95 18.91 -4.72
N LYS A 120 15.61 18.99 -4.81
CA LYS A 120 14.89 20.11 -5.42
C LYS A 120 14.44 21.17 -4.39
N VAL A 121 14.42 20.81 -3.10
CA VAL A 121 14.08 21.68 -1.97
C VAL A 121 15.35 22.19 -1.31
#